data_AF-A0A5C6EI77-F1
#
_entry.id   AF-A0A5C6EI77-F1
#
_cell.length_a   1.000
_cell.length_b   1.000
_cell.length_c   1.000
_cell.angle_alpha   90.00
_cell.angle_beta   90.00
_cell.angle_gamma   90.00
#
_symmetry.space_group_name_H-M   'P 1'
#
loop_
_entity.id
_entity.type
_entity.pdbx_description
1 polymer ?
#
loop_
_entity_poly.entity_id
_entity_poly.type
_entity_poly.pdbx_seq_one_letter_code
_entity_poly.pdbx_strand_id
1 'polypeptide(L)' 'MSVIYIALPIALALGAAGMIACVICIRSGQYDDMDTPSMRMLIDDRQLDEDIDTDSPSTKQQP' A
#
# COMPACT_ATOMS: atom_id res chain seq x y z
N MET A 1 -23.43 17.93 -43.97
CA MET A 1 -22.70 16.75 -43.46
C MET A 1 -22.86 16.71 -41.95
N SER A 2 -23.31 15.59 -41.38
CA SER A 2 -23.66 15.52 -39.95
C SER A 2 -22.43 15.26 -39.08
N VAL A 3 -22.25 16.06 -38.03
CA VAL A 3 -21.15 15.93 -37.04
C VAL A 3 -21.16 14.57 -36.33
N ILE A 4 -22.32 13.91 -36.28
CA ILE A 4 -22.51 12.63 -35.60
C ILE A 4 -21.60 11.53 -36.14
N TYR A 5 -21.24 11.57 -37.43
CA TYR A 5 -20.36 10.58 -38.05
C TYR A 5 -18.92 10.63 -37.53
N ILE A 6 -18.52 11.74 -36.91
CA ILE A 6 -17.18 11.89 -36.29
C ILE A 6 -17.29 11.76 -34.77
N ALA A 7 -18.30 12.38 -34.16
CA ALA A 7 -18.45 12.39 -32.71
C ALA A 7 -18.73 10.98 -32.14
N LEU A 8 -19.59 10.19 -32.80
CA LEU A 8 -19.98 8.87 -32.34
C LEU A 8 -18.80 7.86 -32.25
N PRO A 9 -17.97 7.68 -33.30
CA PRO A 9 -16.84 6.75 -33.20
C PRO A 9 -15.79 7.21 -32.19
N ILE A 10 -15.55 8.52 -32.05
CA ILE A 10 -14.61 9.05 -31.05
C ILE A 10 -15.10 8.75 -29.63
N ALA A 11 -16.39 8.99 -29.35
CA ALA A 11 -16.96 8.70 -28.04
C ALA A 11 -16.86 7.20 -27.68
N LEU A 12 -17.17 6.31 -28.64
CA LEU A 12 -17.02 4.87 -28.44
C LEU A 12 -15.57 4.46 -28.23
N ALA A 13 -14.62 5.02 -28.99
CA ALA A 13 -13.20 4.74 -28.84
C ALA A 13 -12.67 5.16 -27.46
N LEU A 14 -13.04 6.36 -26.99
CA LEU A 14 -12.65 6.85 -25.66
C LEU A 14 -13.28 6.00 -24.54
N GLY A 15 -14.55 5.63 -24.68
CA GLY A 15 -15.24 4.76 -23.73
C GLY A 15 -14.59 3.36 -23.64
N ALA A 16 -14.31 2.74 -24.79
CA ALA A 16 -13.63 1.45 -24.86
C ALA A 16 -12.20 1.53 -24.29
N ALA A 17 -11.45 2.58 -24.62
CA ALA A 17 -10.11 2.80 -24.09
C ALA A 17 -10.12 2.91 -22.56
N GLY A 18 -11.03 3.71 -21.99
CA GLY A 18 -11.20 3.84 -20.54
C GLY A 18 -11.57 2.52 -19.88
N MET A 19 -12.49 1.77 -20.49
CA MET A 19 -12.90 0.45 -19.99
C MET A 19 -11.73 -0.55 -19.98
N ILE A 20 -10.97 -0.64 -21.08
CA ILE A 20 -9.83 -1.55 -21.19
C ILE A 20 -8.73 -1.15 -20.20
N ALA A 21 -8.42 0.14 -20.08
CA ALA A 21 -7.43 0.64 -19.13
C ALA A 21 -7.81 0.30 -17.68
N CYS A 22 -9.09 0.46 -17.33
CA CYS A 22 -9.62 0.08 -16.02
C CYS A 22 -9.43 -1.43 -15.75
N VAL A 23 -9.80 -2.28 -16.72
CA VAL A 23 -9.62 -3.73 -16.61
C VAL A 23 -8.15 -4.11 -16.45
N ILE A 24 -7.23 -3.45 -17.16
CA ILE A 24 -5.78 -3.68 -17.04
C ILE A 24 -5.31 -3.33 -15.62
N CYS A 25 -5.68 -2.16 -15.08
CA CYS A 25 -5.32 -1.78 -13.71
C CYS A 25 -5.77 -2.80 -12.67
N ILE A 26 -7.03 -3.27 -12.77
CA ILE A 26 -7.57 -4.28 -11.86
C ILE A 26 -6.81 -5.60 -11.98
N ARG A 27 -6.54 -6.06 -13.21
CA ARG A 27 -5.82 -7.32 -13.45
C ARG A 27 -4.34 -7.26 -13.07
N SER A 28 -3.73 -6.08 -13.13
CA SER A 28 -2.31 -5.88 -12.84
C SER A 28 -1.98 -5.94 -11.35
N GLY A 29 -2.97 -6.09 -10.47
CA GLY A 29 -2.72 -6.13 -9.02
C GLY A 29 -2.14 -4.83 -8.47
N GLN A 30 -2.23 -3.71 -9.21
CA GLN A 30 -1.74 -2.39 -8.76
C GLN A 30 -2.48 -1.88 -7.51
N TYR A 31 -3.61 -2.50 -7.16
CA TYR A 31 -4.37 -2.23 -5.94
C TYR A 31 -4.14 -3.25 -4.83
N ASP A 32 -3.27 -4.25 -5.06
CA ASP A 32 -2.93 -5.30 -4.10
C ASP A 32 -1.83 -4.85 -3.11
N ASP A 33 -1.14 -3.74 -3.41
CA ASP A 33 -0.19 -3.09 -2.50
C ASP A 33 -0.93 -2.24 -1.44
N MET A 34 -1.76 -2.92 -0.64
CA MET A 34 -2.32 -2.39 0.61
C MET A 34 -1.34 -2.52 1.79
N ASP A 35 -0.07 -2.84 1.52
CA ASP A 35 0.99 -2.89 2.52
C ASP A 35 1.23 -1.48 3.02
N THR A 36 0.54 -1.15 4.12
CA THR A 36 0.62 0.16 4.75
C THR A 36 1.90 0.22 5.58
N PRO A 37 2.96 0.93 5.13
CA PRO A 37 4.19 1.06 5.92
C PRO A 37 3.93 1.74 7.28
N SER A 38 2.82 2.48 7.39
CA SER A 38 2.39 3.17 8.62
C SER A 38 2.02 2.20 9.76
N MET A 39 1.54 0.99 9.45
CA MET A 39 1.23 -0.02 10.48
C MET A 39 2.50 -0.62 11.08
N ARG A 40 3.58 -0.70 10.28
CA ARG A 40 4.85 -1.24 10.73
C ARG A 40 5.52 -0.34 11.78
N MET A 41 5.45 0.97 11.58
CA MET A 41 6.02 1.94 12.52
C MET A 41 5.29 1.95 13.89
N LEU A 42 3.96 1.78 13.91
CA LEU A 42 3.17 1.71 15.15
C LEU A 42 3.30 0.38 15.92
N ILE A 43 3.78 -0.68 15.25
CA ILE A 43 3.98 -2.00 15.85
C ILE A 43 5.41 -2.15 16.39
N ASP A 44 6.43 -1.65 15.67
CA ASP A 44 7.83 -1.67 16.13
C ASP A 44 8.06 -0.85 17.41
N ASP A 45 7.36 0.29 17.55
CA ASP A 45 7.50 1.16 18.73
C ASP A 45 6.94 0.52 20.02
N ARG A 46 6.10 -0.52 19.93
CA ARG A 46 5.53 -1.22 21.11
C ARG A 46 6.37 -2.38 21.62
N GLN A 47 7.37 -2.84 20.86
CA GLN A 47 8.17 -4.01 21.25
C GLN A 47 9.35 -3.64 22.17
N LEU A 48 9.67 -2.35 22.32
CA LEU A 48 10.81 -1.89 23.13
C LEU A 48 10.51 -1.75 24.63
N ASP A 49 9.25 -1.91 25.06
CA ASP A 49 8.83 -1.69 26.44
C ASP A 49 8.82 -2.96 27.32
N GLU A 50 9.04 -4.16 26.77
CA GLU A 50 8.96 -5.44 27.54
C GLU A 50 10.32 -6.01 28.01
N ASP A 51 11.46 -5.41 27.65
CA ASP A 51 12.80 -5.88 28.07
C ASP A 51 13.47 -5.01 29.17
N ILE A 52 12.69 -4.23 29.93
CA ILE A 52 13.18 -3.62 31.18
C ILE A 52 12.76 -4.51 32.36
N ASP A 53 13.40 -5.67 32.47
CA ASP A 53 13.37 -6.45 33.70
C ASP A 53 14.31 -5.80 34.72
N THR A 54 13.68 -5.15 35.68
CA THR A 54 14.24 -4.78 36.97
C THR A 54 14.63 -6.04 37.75
N ASP A 55 15.92 -6.35 37.89
CA ASP A 55 16.46 -6.82 39.18
C ASP A 55 17.97 -6.55 39.36
N SER A 56 18.30 -5.81 40.42
CA SER A 56 19.65 -5.71 41.01
C SER A 56 19.81 -6.82 42.07
N PRO A 57 20.90 -6.98 42.86
CA PRO A 57 22.33 -6.68 42.75
C PRO A 57 23.23 -7.93 43.00
N SER A 58 24.52 -7.94 42.63
CA SER A 58 25.48 -8.79 43.35
C SER A 58 26.88 -8.17 43.47
N THR A 59 27.33 -8.26 44.71
CA THR A 59 28.52 -7.68 45.33
C THR A 59 29.69 -8.67 45.22
N LYS A 60 30.90 -8.15 44.91
CA LYS A 60 32.24 -8.73 45.12
C LYS A 60 32.55 -10.09 44.42
N GLN A 61 33.59 -10.13 43.58
CA GLN A 61 34.95 -10.52 43.98
C GLN A 61 35.95 -10.50 42.81
N GLN A 62 37.09 -9.86 43.06
CA GLN A 62 38.37 -9.91 42.35
C GLN A 62 38.92 -11.36 42.26
N PRO A 63 39.86 -11.63 41.33
CA PRO A 63 41.28 -11.33 41.58
C PRO A 63 41.86 -10.21 40.70
#